data_AF-A0A958ANT4-F1
#
_entry.id   AF-A0A958ANT4-F1
#
_cell.length_a   1.000
_cell.length_b   1.000
_cell.length_c   1.000
_cell.angle_alpha   90.00
_cell.angle_beta   90.00
_cell.angle_gamma   90.00
#
_symmetry.space_group_name_H-M   'P 1'
#
loop_
_entity.id
_entity.type
_entity.pdbx_description
1 polymer ?
#
loop_
_entity_poly.entity_id
_entity_poly.type
_entity_poly.pdbx_seq_one_letter_code
_entity_poly.pdbx_strand_id
1 'polypeptide(L)'
;MSDSQPHILDRWQIVEPSTAAITFSTTETSPVARWVLDLPSEEPAALARLQSLQTDQQAARIALNDVLERLEQLTSEAAAGESFSIQPDQAAPEEELLDAIAELRGEVSFAPGRPSKLKQIGGEFQAGTDRLFRLLSHLAWVETRHESVFLGRTVVGWSGDTHTLWREDSSSIQQTLHQRNLKLALSTRILYLRILMMSTQAAAKISLLLGSSAGVGSVMVLPIAWRYVNQVLRELDRHRNMIN
;
A
#
# COMPACT_ATOMS: atom_id res chain seq x y z
N MET A 1 17.77 -16.82 7.60
CA MET A 1 17.08 -15.53 7.83
C MET A 1 16.27 -15.28 6.58
N SER A 2 14.94 -15.37 6.66
CA SER A 2 14.07 -15.24 5.49
C SER A 2 14.03 -13.78 5.09
N ASP A 3 14.73 -13.44 4.01
CA ASP A 3 14.80 -12.10 3.44
C ASP A 3 13.49 -11.85 2.67
N SER A 4 12.40 -11.65 3.42
CA SER A 4 11.11 -11.25 2.83
C SER A 4 11.30 -9.87 2.22
N GLN A 5 11.45 -9.83 0.90
CA GLN A 5 11.60 -8.56 0.19
C GLN A 5 10.46 -7.62 0.62
N PRO A 6 10.77 -6.38 1.01
CA PRO A 6 9.74 -5.46 1.45
C PRO A 6 8.74 -5.25 0.31
N HIS A 7 7.46 -5.44 0.63
CA HIS A 7 6.33 -5.19 -0.25
C HIS A 7 6.51 -3.82 -0.91
N ILE A 8 6.07 -3.63 -2.15
CA ILE A 8 6.28 -2.37 -2.86
C ILE A 8 5.73 -1.15 -2.10
N LEU A 9 4.72 -1.39 -1.26
CA LEU A 9 4.08 -0.42 -0.36
C LEU A 9 4.85 -0.17 0.97
N ASP A 10 5.98 -0.82 1.20
CA ASP A 10 6.80 -0.61 2.41
C ASP A 10 8.05 0.22 2.15
N ARG A 11 8.33 0.56 0.89
CA ARG A 11 9.58 1.21 0.47
C ARG A 11 9.62 2.72 0.72
N TRP A 12 8.47 3.34 0.95
CA TRP A 12 8.44 4.70 1.43
C TRP A 12 8.74 4.75 2.93
N GLN A 13 9.75 5.54 3.27
CA GLN A 13 10.13 5.85 4.64
C GLN A 13 9.61 7.24 4.99
N ILE A 14 8.96 7.37 6.13
CA ILE A 14 8.63 8.68 6.70
C ILE A 14 9.86 9.08 7.50
N VAL A 15 10.55 10.13 7.04
CA VAL A 15 11.73 10.63 7.72
C VAL A 15 11.32 11.88 8.48
N GLU A 16 11.36 11.78 9.80
CA GLU A 16 11.28 12.96 10.66
C GLU A 16 12.50 13.83 10.37
N PRO A 17 12.34 15.16 10.22
CA PRO A 17 13.46 16.03 9.97
C PRO A 17 14.46 15.92 11.10
N SER A 18 15.70 15.61 10.75
CA SER A 18 16.80 15.57 11.71
C SER A 18 16.92 16.95 12.36
N THR A 19 16.67 17.00 13.67
CA THR A 19 16.98 18.12 14.57
C THR A 19 18.50 18.21 14.76
N ALA A 20 19.26 18.31 13.66
CA ALA A 20 20.64 18.75 13.74
C ALA A 20 20.59 20.26 13.93
N ALA A 21 20.91 20.69 15.15
CA ALA A 21 20.80 22.05 15.66
C ALA A 21 21.25 23.13 14.65
N ILE A 22 20.29 23.80 14.01
CA ILE A 22 20.47 25.13 13.47
C ILE A 22 19.33 25.96 14.05
N THR A 23 19.66 26.68 15.12
CA THR A 23 18.76 27.54 15.87
C THR A 23 18.45 28.81 15.07
N PHE A 24 17.60 28.77 14.05
CA PHE A 24 16.91 29.97 13.53
C PHE A 24 15.59 29.62 12.84
N SER A 25 14.53 30.29 13.30
CA SER A 25 13.20 30.48 12.71
C SER A 25 12.24 29.30 12.64
N THR A 26 11.03 29.57 13.13
CA THR A 26 9.81 28.77 13.03
C THR A 26 9.56 28.32 11.60
N THR A 27 10.02 27.12 11.27
CA THR A 27 9.40 26.33 10.21
C THR A 27 9.05 25.04 10.89
N GLU A 28 7.75 24.81 11.11
CA GLU A 28 7.23 23.47 11.35
C GLU A 28 7.84 22.57 10.30
N THR A 29 8.88 21.84 10.69
CA THR A 29 9.57 20.94 9.81
C THR A 29 8.70 19.69 9.84
N SER A 30 7.65 19.71 9.03
CA SER A 30 6.75 18.58 8.92
C SER A 30 7.53 17.36 8.42
N PRO A 31 7.21 16.14 8.90
CA PRO A 31 7.80 14.91 8.41
C PRO A 31 7.70 14.83 6.89
N VAL A 32 8.81 14.53 6.23
CA VAL A 32 8.87 14.45 4.76
C VAL A 32 8.86 12.99 4.34
N ALA A 33 7.97 12.64 3.42
CA ALA A 33 7.97 11.31 2.82
C ALA A 33 9.20 11.14 1.94
N ARG A 34 10.02 10.14 2.23
CA ARG A 34 11.26 9.85 1.52
C ARG A 34 11.21 8.46 0.90
N TRP A 35 11.39 8.43 -0.41
CA TRP A 35 11.67 7.21 -1.15
C TRP A 35 13.17 7.11 -1.37
N VAL A 36 13.80 6.06 -0.84
CA VAL A 36 15.21 5.77 -1.07
C VAL A 36 15.31 4.44 -1.77
N LEU A 37 15.96 4.43 -2.93
CA LEU A 37 16.32 3.20 -3.61
C LEU A 37 17.84 3.10 -3.67
N ASP A 38 18.38 2.09 -2.97
CA ASP A 38 19.78 1.70 -3.11
C ASP A 38 19.89 0.67 -4.24
N LEU A 39 20.67 1.01 -5.26
CA LEU A 39 20.92 0.18 -6.42
C LEU A 39 22.31 -0.47 -6.28
N PRO A 40 22.46 -1.72 -6.76
CA PRO A 40 23.76 -2.38 -6.83
C PRO A 40 24.71 -1.60 -7.76
N SER A 41 26.02 -1.76 -7.56
CA SER A 41 27.08 -1.07 -8.31
C SER A 41 27.15 -1.45 -9.79
N GLU A 42 26.76 -2.68 -10.09
CA GLU A 42 26.76 -3.21 -11.44
C GLU A 42 25.54 -2.69 -12.21
N GLU A 43 25.77 -1.96 -13.30
CA GLU A 43 24.69 -1.39 -14.12
C GLU A 43 23.65 -2.44 -14.56
N PRO A 44 24.02 -3.64 -15.05
CA PRO A 44 23.04 -4.67 -15.41
C PRO A 44 22.19 -5.10 -14.20
N ALA A 45 22.79 -5.23 -13.02
CA ALA A 45 22.08 -5.59 -11.80
C ALA A 45 21.15 -4.45 -11.34
N ALA A 46 21.56 -3.19 -11.48
CA ALA A 46 20.75 -2.02 -11.13
C ALA A 46 19.51 -1.92 -12.03
N LEU A 47 19.70 -2.15 -13.33
CA LEU A 47 18.61 -2.19 -14.31
C LEU A 47 17.65 -3.36 -14.03
N ALA A 48 18.17 -4.56 -13.79
CA ALA A 48 17.37 -5.73 -13.44
C ALA A 48 16.56 -5.50 -12.16
N ARG A 49 17.16 -4.86 -11.15
CA ARG A 49 16.45 -4.51 -9.91
C ARG A 49 15.32 -3.54 -10.17
N LEU A 50 15.54 -2.46 -10.92
CA LEU A 50 14.48 -1.52 -11.30
C LEU A 50 13.35 -2.20 -12.09
N GLN A 51 13.71 -3.07 -13.03
CA GLN A 51 12.73 -3.80 -13.84
C GLN A 51 11.87 -4.73 -12.99
N SER A 52 12.47 -5.47 -12.05
CA SER A 52 11.72 -6.28 -11.07
C SER A 52 10.70 -5.42 -10.34
N LEU A 53 11.09 -4.25 -9.84
CA LEU A 53 10.18 -3.37 -9.09
C LEU A 53 9.04 -2.82 -9.96
N GLN A 54 9.31 -2.55 -11.24
CA GLN A 54 8.28 -2.15 -12.19
C GLN A 54 7.29 -3.28 -12.44
N THR A 55 7.77 -4.52 -12.58
CA THR A 55 6.91 -5.71 -12.71
C THR A 55 6.06 -5.91 -11.46
N ASP A 56 6.64 -5.77 -10.25
CA ASP A 56 5.91 -5.86 -8.98
C ASP A 56 4.77 -4.82 -8.94
N GLN A 57 5.08 -3.59 -9.34
CA GLN A 57 4.10 -2.52 -9.39
C GLN A 57 2.98 -2.81 -10.40
N GLN A 58 3.34 -3.31 -11.58
CA GLN A 58 2.38 -3.62 -12.62
C GLN A 58 1.45 -4.75 -12.18
N ALA A 59 1.98 -5.78 -11.52
CA ALA A 59 1.19 -6.86 -10.94
C ALA A 59 0.20 -6.31 -9.90
N ALA A 60 0.64 -5.47 -8.97
CA ALA A 60 -0.23 -4.82 -7.99
C ALA A 60 -1.31 -3.93 -8.65
N ARG A 61 -1.00 -3.28 -9.78
CA ARG A 61 -1.99 -2.49 -10.54
C ARG A 61 -3.07 -3.37 -11.18
N ILE A 62 -2.68 -4.52 -11.71
CA ILE A 62 -3.61 -5.50 -12.30
C ILE A 62 -4.51 -6.06 -11.21
N ALA A 63 -3.92 -6.50 -10.09
CA ALA A 63 -4.62 -6.98 -8.89
C ALA A 63 -5.77 -6.10 -8.42
N LEU A 64 -5.53 -4.78 -8.40
CA LEU A 64 -6.52 -3.82 -7.92
C LEU A 64 -7.74 -3.74 -8.81
N ASN A 65 -7.63 -4.12 -10.09
CA ASN A 65 -8.78 -4.18 -10.97
C ASN A 65 -9.71 -5.34 -10.57
N ASP A 66 -9.13 -6.43 -10.05
CA ASP A 66 -9.87 -7.65 -9.69
C ASP A 66 -10.60 -7.52 -8.35
N VAL A 67 -10.18 -6.60 -7.48
CA VAL A 67 -10.76 -6.39 -6.14
C VAL A 67 -12.28 -6.20 -6.18
N LEU A 68 -12.77 -5.33 -7.07
CA LEU A 68 -14.20 -5.03 -7.12
C LEU A 68 -14.99 -6.14 -7.81
N GLU A 69 -14.40 -6.81 -8.79
CA GLU A 69 -15.01 -7.95 -9.47
C GLU A 69 -15.17 -9.12 -8.50
N ARG A 70 -14.13 -9.46 -7.73
CA ARG A 70 -14.19 -10.47 -6.67
C ARG A 70 -15.25 -10.14 -5.63
N LEU A 71 -15.33 -8.88 -5.22
CA LEU A 71 -16.35 -8.43 -4.27
C LEU A 71 -17.76 -8.51 -4.87
N GLU A 72 -17.95 -8.17 -6.15
CA GLU A 72 -19.22 -8.31 -6.86
C GLU A 72 -19.66 -9.77 -6.98
N GLN A 73 -18.74 -10.66 -7.32
CA GLN A 73 -18.98 -12.08 -7.35
C GLN A 73 -19.41 -12.59 -5.96
N LEU A 74 -18.67 -12.24 -4.91
CA LEU A 74 -19.01 -12.57 -3.53
C LEU A 74 -20.41 -12.08 -3.14
N THR A 75 -20.75 -10.84 -3.51
CA THR A 75 -22.07 -10.27 -3.23
C THR A 75 -23.21 -11.00 -3.97
N SER A 76 -22.94 -11.46 -5.18
CA SER A 76 -23.93 -12.14 -6.03
C SER A 76 -24.19 -13.57 -5.55
N GLU A 77 -23.12 -14.29 -5.18
CA GLU A 77 -23.21 -15.63 -4.59
C GLU A 77 -23.95 -15.61 -3.24
N ALA A 78 -23.65 -14.62 -2.39
CA ALA A 78 -24.36 -14.42 -1.12
C ALA A 78 -25.86 -14.14 -1.31
N ALA A 79 -26.25 -13.44 -2.38
CA ALA A 79 -27.65 -13.17 -2.71
C ALA A 79 -28.38 -14.40 -3.29
N ALA A 80 -27.67 -15.29 -4.00
CA ALA A 80 -28.21 -16.52 -4.57
C ALA A 80 -28.45 -17.62 -3.53
N GLY A 81 -27.93 -17.47 -2.30
CA GLY A 81 -28.05 -18.47 -1.23
C GLY A 81 -27.24 -19.74 -1.48
N GLU A 82 -26.28 -19.69 -2.41
CA GLU A 82 -25.38 -20.80 -2.67
C GLU A 82 -24.38 -20.94 -1.51
N SER A 83 -24.23 -22.17 -1.01
CA SER A 83 -23.27 -22.45 0.07
C SER A 83 -21.83 -22.30 -0.44
N PHE A 84 -21.08 -21.43 0.22
CA PHE A 84 -19.67 -21.13 -0.06
C PHE A 84 -18.81 -22.39 -0.11
N SER A 85 -18.56 -22.93 -1.30
CA SER A 85 -17.56 -23.98 -1.51
C SER A 85 -16.23 -23.32 -1.83
N ILE A 86 -15.61 -22.72 -0.80
CA ILE A 86 -14.26 -22.16 -0.90
C ILE A 86 -13.30 -23.34 -1.06
N GLN A 87 -12.43 -23.31 -2.09
CA GLN A 87 -11.39 -24.31 -2.23
C GLN A 87 -10.45 -24.26 -1.01
N PRO A 88 -10.27 -25.37 -0.27
CA PRO A 88 -9.73 -25.37 1.09
C PRO A 88 -8.22 -25.08 1.23
N ASP A 89 -7.51 -24.77 0.15
CA ASP A 89 -6.03 -24.69 0.18
C ASP A 89 -5.48 -23.25 0.32
N GLN A 90 -6.35 -22.24 0.38
CA GLN A 90 -5.96 -20.85 0.62
C GLN A 90 -7.02 -20.15 1.46
N ALA A 91 -6.64 -19.66 2.64
CA ALA A 91 -7.45 -18.70 3.39
C ALA A 91 -7.64 -17.46 2.52
N ALA A 92 -8.77 -17.42 1.80
CA ALA A 92 -9.05 -16.42 0.80
C ALA A 92 -9.41 -15.09 1.51
N PRO A 93 -8.96 -13.93 1.02
CA PRO A 93 -9.37 -12.62 1.53
C PRO A 93 -10.90 -12.49 1.75
N GLU A 94 -11.69 -13.18 0.95
CA GLU A 94 -13.15 -13.26 1.03
C GLU A 94 -13.66 -13.91 2.33
N GLU A 95 -13.01 -14.96 2.82
CA GLU A 95 -13.40 -15.65 4.06
C GLU A 95 -13.22 -14.72 5.26
N GLU A 96 -12.06 -14.05 5.34
CA GLU A 96 -11.79 -13.07 6.40
C GLU A 96 -12.73 -11.86 6.33
N LEU A 97 -13.14 -11.45 5.11
CA LEU A 97 -14.12 -10.40 4.91
C LEU A 97 -15.50 -10.81 5.44
N LEU A 98 -15.97 -12.01 5.09
CA LEU A 98 -17.27 -12.53 5.55
C LEU A 98 -17.30 -12.68 7.09
N ASP A 99 -16.21 -13.18 7.68
CA ASP A 99 -16.03 -13.25 9.13
C ASP A 99 -16.18 -11.89 9.80
N ALA A 100 -15.53 -10.86 9.24
CA ALA A 100 -15.61 -9.49 9.77
C ALA A 100 -17.02 -8.89 9.61
N ILE A 101 -17.70 -9.18 8.50
CA ILE A 101 -19.09 -8.78 8.26
C ILE A 101 -20.03 -9.46 9.27
N ALA A 102 -19.87 -10.75 9.53
CA ALA A 102 -20.67 -11.50 10.51
C ALA A 102 -20.45 -10.98 11.94
N GLU A 103 -19.20 -10.70 12.34
CA GLU A 103 -18.90 -10.05 13.63
C GLU A 103 -19.58 -8.68 13.72
N LEU A 104 -19.60 -7.92 12.63
CA LEU A 104 -20.22 -6.61 12.58
C LEU A 104 -21.76 -6.65 12.68
N ARG A 105 -22.40 -7.70 12.14
CA ARG A 105 -23.84 -7.94 12.28
C ARG A 105 -24.24 -8.44 13.67
N GLY A 106 -23.26 -8.78 14.53
CA GLY A 106 -23.51 -9.38 15.84
C GLY A 106 -23.94 -10.85 15.76
N GLU A 107 -23.71 -11.52 14.63
CA GLU A 107 -24.08 -12.93 14.41
C GLU A 107 -23.10 -13.90 15.11
N VAL A 108 -21.94 -13.42 15.54
CA VAL A 108 -20.91 -14.24 16.22
C VAL A 108 -21.10 -14.14 17.74
N SER A 109 -21.41 -15.27 18.38
CA SER A 109 -21.50 -15.35 19.84
C SER A 109 -20.11 -15.20 20.47
N PHE A 110 -19.89 -14.10 21.19
CA PHE A 110 -18.62 -13.83 21.87
C PHE A 110 -18.37 -14.86 22.98
N ALA A 111 -17.47 -15.81 22.74
CA ALA A 111 -16.87 -16.56 23.84
C ALA A 111 -16.04 -15.59 24.70
N PRO A 112 -16.24 -15.56 26.04
CA PRO A 112 -15.49 -14.67 26.92
C PRO A 112 -13.99 -14.96 26.82
N GLY A 113 -13.21 -13.96 26.39
CA GLY A 113 -11.74 -14.03 26.31
C GLY A 113 -11.13 -13.90 24.89
N ARG A 114 -11.91 -13.92 23.81
CA ARG A 114 -11.37 -13.70 22.45
C ARG A 114 -11.27 -12.20 22.14
N PRO A 115 -10.10 -11.67 21.74
CA PRO A 115 -9.99 -10.27 21.31
C PRO A 115 -10.83 -10.06 20.03
N SER A 116 -11.59 -8.96 19.99
CA SER A 116 -12.41 -8.59 18.81
C SER A 116 -11.49 -8.33 17.61
N LYS A 117 -11.74 -9.03 16.49
CA LYS A 117 -11.00 -8.82 15.25
C LYS A 117 -11.23 -7.40 14.74
N LEU A 118 -12.43 -6.85 14.91
CA LEU A 118 -12.77 -5.48 14.50
C LEU A 118 -11.88 -4.42 15.15
N LYS A 119 -11.51 -4.57 16.43
CA LYS A 119 -10.56 -3.64 17.08
C LYS A 119 -9.18 -3.69 16.44
N GLN A 120 -8.68 -4.87 16.10
CA GLN A 120 -7.41 -5.04 15.40
C GLN A 120 -7.48 -4.39 14.01
N ILE A 121 -8.53 -4.66 13.25
CA ILE A 121 -8.75 -4.08 11.92
C ILE A 121 -8.77 -2.55 11.98
N GLY A 122 -9.47 -1.97 12.97
CA GLY A 122 -9.49 -0.52 13.19
C GLY A 122 -8.09 0.06 13.47
N GLY A 123 -7.28 -0.60 14.30
CA GLY A 123 -5.91 -0.18 14.58
C GLY A 123 -4.99 -0.26 13.37
N GLU A 124 -5.08 -1.35 12.60
CA GLU A 124 -4.34 -1.52 11.33
C GLU A 124 -4.73 -0.45 10.30
N PHE A 125 -6.02 -0.14 10.21
CA PHE A 125 -6.53 0.92 9.34
C PHE A 125 -5.97 2.27 9.75
N GLN A 126 -6.08 2.66 11.02
CA GLN A 126 -5.58 3.95 11.50
C GLN A 126 -4.08 4.12 11.22
N ALA A 127 -3.27 3.11 11.58
CA ALA A 127 -1.83 3.14 11.31
C ALA A 127 -1.53 3.20 9.80
N GLY A 128 -2.28 2.46 8.98
CA GLY A 128 -2.17 2.45 7.53
C GLY A 128 -2.52 3.81 6.90
N THR A 129 -3.62 4.43 7.32
CA THR A 129 -4.07 5.73 6.81
C THR A 129 -3.15 6.86 7.26
N ASP A 130 -2.67 6.84 8.50
CA ASP A 130 -1.72 7.85 8.98
C ASP A 130 -0.43 7.80 8.17
N ARG A 131 0.07 6.59 7.90
CA ARG A 131 1.20 6.39 6.99
C ARG A 131 0.87 6.92 5.61
N LEU A 132 -0.26 6.55 5.04
CA LEU A 132 -0.71 6.98 3.72
C LEU A 132 -0.79 8.51 3.59
N PHE A 133 -1.40 9.21 4.54
CA PHE A 133 -1.52 10.67 4.52
C PHE A 133 -0.16 11.35 4.58
N ARG A 134 0.77 10.81 5.38
CA ARG A 134 2.16 11.30 5.40
C ARG A 134 2.86 11.07 4.07
N LEU A 135 2.62 9.94 3.40
CA LEU A 135 3.16 9.66 2.06
C LEU A 135 2.59 10.56 0.97
N LEU A 136 1.32 10.95 1.10
CA LEU A 136 0.61 11.84 0.20
C LEU A 136 0.76 13.33 0.57
N SER A 137 1.56 13.63 1.59
CA SER A 137 1.84 15.00 2.00
C SER A 137 2.50 15.84 0.89
N HIS A 138 2.45 17.16 1.07
CA HIS A 138 2.78 18.18 0.06
C HIS A 138 4.19 18.01 -0.54
N LEU A 139 5.14 17.45 0.21
CA LEU A 139 6.53 17.33 -0.20
C LEU A 139 7.02 15.89 -0.07
N ALA A 140 7.60 15.34 -1.15
CA ALA A 140 8.41 14.13 -1.06
C ALA A 140 9.79 14.27 -1.66
N TRP A 141 10.70 13.47 -1.14
CA TRP A 141 12.03 13.29 -1.69
C TRP A 141 12.16 11.91 -2.30
N VAL A 142 12.63 11.85 -3.54
CA VAL A 142 13.05 10.63 -4.18
C VAL A 142 14.56 10.65 -4.30
N GLU A 143 15.22 9.71 -3.67
CA GLU A 143 16.66 9.58 -3.65
C GLU A 143 17.08 8.26 -4.30
N THR A 144 18.03 8.34 -5.21
CA THR A 144 18.71 7.16 -5.75
C THR A 144 20.12 7.12 -5.21
N ARG A 145 20.48 5.95 -4.68
CA ARG A 145 21.83 5.63 -4.23
C ARG A 145 22.39 4.47 -5.05
N HIS A 146 23.71 4.40 -5.08
CA HIS A 146 24.49 3.35 -5.72
C HIS A 146 25.53 2.91 -4.72
N GLU A 147 25.39 1.71 -4.14
CA GLU A 147 26.16 1.26 -2.97
C GLU A 147 26.22 2.33 -1.87
N SER A 148 25.05 2.85 -1.49
CA SER A 148 24.92 3.95 -0.53
C SER A 148 25.55 5.29 -0.94
N VAL A 149 26.19 5.40 -2.11
CA VAL A 149 26.67 6.66 -2.67
C VAL A 149 25.51 7.40 -3.33
N PHE A 150 25.34 8.66 -2.96
CA PHE A 150 24.32 9.53 -3.55
C PHE A 150 24.52 9.69 -5.05
N LEU A 151 23.46 9.49 -5.85
CA LEU A 151 23.45 9.80 -7.28
C LEU A 151 22.65 11.07 -7.58
N GLY A 152 21.46 11.15 -7.00
CA GLY A 152 20.55 12.27 -7.22
C GLY A 152 19.37 12.25 -6.26
N ARG A 153 18.79 13.43 -6.05
CA ARG A 153 17.59 13.66 -5.27
C ARG A 153 16.64 14.53 -6.07
N THR A 154 15.42 14.05 -6.27
CA THR A 154 14.32 14.90 -6.73
C THR A 154 13.41 15.24 -5.57
N VAL A 155 13.14 16.52 -5.38
CA VAL A 155 12.04 17.01 -4.57
C VAL A 155 10.81 17.10 -5.46
N VAL A 156 9.69 16.52 -5.01
CA VAL A 156 8.41 16.48 -5.73
C VAL A 156 7.36 17.19 -4.90
N GLY A 157 6.81 18.28 -5.45
CA GLY A 157 5.64 18.97 -4.92
C GLY A 157 4.32 18.31 -5.39
N TRP A 158 3.20 18.66 -4.75
CA TRP A 158 1.89 18.11 -5.13
C TRP A 158 1.40 18.55 -6.52
N SER A 159 1.76 19.77 -6.94
CA SER A 159 1.50 20.34 -8.27
C SER A 159 2.24 19.63 -9.41
N GLY A 160 3.13 18.69 -9.09
CA GLY A 160 4.02 18.05 -10.05
C GLY A 160 5.30 18.83 -10.33
N ASP A 161 5.51 19.95 -9.63
CA ASP A 161 6.79 20.67 -9.67
C ASP A 161 7.90 19.76 -9.14
N THR A 162 8.98 19.67 -9.91
CA THR A 162 10.14 18.84 -9.54
C THR A 162 11.43 19.63 -9.62
N HIS A 163 12.26 19.48 -8.58
CA HIS A 163 13.61 20.03 -8.56
C HIS A 163 14.57 18.88 -8.29
N THR A 164 15.51 18.66 -9.20
CA THR A 164 16.48 17.57 -9.09
C THR A 164 17.87 18.11 -8.81
N LEU A 165 18.46 17.62 -7.73
CA LEU A 165 19.86 17.81 -7.38
C LEU A 165 20.63 16.57 -7.85
N TRP A 166 21.67 16.81 -8.63
CA TRP A 166 22.56 15.78 -9.15
C TRP A 166 23.91 15.83 -8.44
N ARG A 167 24.59 14.70 -8.38
CA ARG A 167 26.03 14.70 -8.11
C ARG A 167 26.77 15.33 -9.30
N GLU A 168 27.80 16.12 -9.03
CA GLU A 168 28.53 16.92 -10.02
C GLU A 168 29.12 16.08 -11.16
N ASP A 169 29.58 14.88 -10.85
CA ASP A 169 30.16 13.87 -11.76
C ASP A 169 29.14 12.81 -12.23
N SER A 170 27.83 13.10 -12.15
CA SER A 170 26.81 12.12 -12.53
C SER A 170 26.85 11.78 -14.02
N SER A 171 26.99 10.48 -14.33
CA SER A 171 26.96 10.02 -15.72
C SER A 171 25.54 10.02 -16.29
N SER A 172 25.40 10.04 -17.62
CA SER A 172 24.09 9.95 -18.29
C SER A 172 23.30 8.69 -17.91
N ILE A 173 24.01 7.59 -17.66
CA ILE A 173 23.44 6.32 -17.19
C ILE A 173 22.88 6.48 -15.78
N GLN A 174 23.64 7.09 -14.85
CA GLN A 174 23.18 7.36 -13.49
C GLN A 174 21.96 8.27 -13.46
N GLN A 175 21.93 9.29 -14.33
CA GLN A 175 20.77 10.17 -14.50
C GLN A 175 19.55 9.38 -14.98
N THR A 176 19.73 8.46 -15.94
CA THR A 176 18.67 7.58 -16.43
C THR A 176 18.13 6.65 -15.34
N LEU A 177 19.02 6.06 -14.52
CA LEU A 177 18.63 5.23 -13.38
C LEU A 177 17.80 6.03 -12.37
N HIS A 178 18.22 7.26 -12.05
CA HIS A 178 17.45 8.14 -11.17
C HIS A 178 16.09 8.51 -11.74
N GLN A 179 16.01 8.85 -13.04
CA GLN A 179 14.73 9.13 -13.69
C GLN A 179 13.78 7.93 -13.67
N ARG A 180 14.29 6.71 -13.87
CA ARG A 180 13.48 5.48 -13.75
C ARG A 180 13.00 5.26 -12.32
N ASN A 181 13.85 5.49 -11.32
CA ASN A 181 13.47 5.43 -9.91
C ASN A 181 12.40 6.49 -9.56
N LEU A 182 12.56 7.73 -10.06
CA LEU A 182 11.59 8.81 -9.90
C LEU A 182 10.22 8.41 -10.46
N LYS A 183 10.18 7.90 -11.70
CA LYS A 183 8.93 7.40 -12.30
C LYS A 183 8.28 6.32 -11.44
N LEU A 184 9.07 5.35 -10.95
CA LEU A 184 8.59 4.27 -10.09
C LEU A 184 8.02 4.79 -8.76
N ALA A 185 8.69 5.76 -8.13
CA ALA A 185 8.22 6.38 -6.89
C ALA A 185 6.88 7.11 -7.11
N LEU A 186 6.78 7.92 -8.16
CA LEU A 186 5.55 8.64 -8.52
C LEU A 186 4.40 7.69 -8.85
N SER A 187 4.67 6.64 -9.64
CA SER A 187 3.65 5.65 -9.97
C SER A 187 3.21 4.84 -8.74
N THR A 188 4.05 4.72 -7.71
CA THR A 188 3.68 4.09 -6.43
C THR A 188 2.76 5.01 -5.62
N ARG A 189 2.96 6.33 -5.64
CA ARG A 189 2.00 7.30 -5.05
C ARG A 189 0.62 7.20 -5.69
N ILE A 190 0.56 7.08 -7.03
CA ILE A 190 -0.70 6.87 -7.74
C ILE A 190 -1.35 5.54 -7.32
N LEU A 191 -0.56 4.49 -7.12
CA LEU A 191 -1.06 3.20 -6.65
C LEU A 191 -1.71 3.30 -5.27
N TYR A 192 -1.09 4.02 -4.33
CA TYR A 192 -1.67 4.31 -3.01
C TYR A 192 -3.00 5.04 -3.07
N LEU A 193 -3.12 6.07 -3.92
CA LEU A 193 -4.39 6.77 -4.14
C LEU A 193 -5.46 5.82 -4.68
N ARG A 194 -5.08 4.93 -5.60
CA ARG A 194 -6.00 3.92 -6.14
C ARG A 194 -6.43 2.93 -5.05
N ILE A 195 -5.54 2.47 -4.18
CA ILE A 195 -5.89 1.59 -3.04
C ILE A 195 -6.94 2.28 -2.16
N LEU A 196 -6.76 3.56 -1.86
CA LEU A 196 -7.72 4.34 -1.07
C LEU A 196 -9.08 4.44 -1.77
N MET A 197 -9.09 4.79 -3.06
CA MET A 197 -10.33 4.87 -3.85
C MET A 197 -11.05 3.50 -3.90
N MET A 198 -10.32 2.42 -4.15
CA MET A 198 -10.86 1.06 -4.18
C MET A 198 -11.41 0.63 -2.82
N SER A 199 -10.72 0.98 -1.73
CA SER A 199 -11.20 0.71 -0.37
C SER A 199 -12.52 1.44 -0.08
N THR A 200 -12.66 2.70 -0.51
CA THR A 200 -13.91 3.45 -0.39
C THR A 200 -15.04 2.83 -1.23
N GLN A 201 -14.75 2.39 -2.45
CA GLN A 201 -15.73 1.72 -3.31
C GLN A 201 -16.16 0.37 -2.76
N ALA A 202 -15.21 -0.42 -2.27
CA ALA A 202 -15.48 -1.69 -1.59
C ALA A 202 -16.30 -1.46 -0.31
N ALA A 203 -15.99 -0.42 0.47
CA ALA A 203 -16.76 -0.05 1.65
C ALA A 203 -18.22 0.29 1.31
N ALA A 204 -18.46 1.01 0.20
CA ALA A 204 -19.82 1.28 -0.27
C ALA A 204 -20.58 -0.02 -0.62
N LYS A 205 -19.95 -0.96 -1.32
CA LYS A 205 -20.55 -2.28 -1.65
C LYS A 205 -20.84 -3.11 -0.39
N ILE A 206 -19.90 -3.17 0.55
CA ILE A 206 -20.09 -3.86 1.83
C ILE A 206 -21.22 -3.22 2.64
N SER A 207 -21.34 -1.89 2.61
CA SER A 207 -22.44 -1.18 3.29
C SER A 207 -23.80 -1.58 2.72
N LEU A 208 -23.90 -1.78 1.40
CA LEU A 208 -25.12 -2.28 0.76
C LEU A 208 -25.45 -3.72 1.21
N LEU A 209 -24.44 -4.60 1.33
CA LEU A 209 -24.62 -5.96 1.85
C LEU A 209 -25.11 -6.02 3.30
N LEU A 210 -24.69 -5.05 4.11
CA LEU A 210 -25.09 -4.94 5.51
C LEU A 210 -26.55 -4.47 5.67
N GLY A 211 -27.14 -3.89 4.62
CA GLY A 211 -28.50 -3.36 4.65
C GLY A 211 -28.69 -2.28 5.72
N SER A 212 -29.94 -2.10 6.17
CA SER A 212 -30.28 -1.15 7.24
C SER A 212 -30.08 -1.70 8.66
N SER A 213 -29.77 -3.00 8.82
CA SER A 213 -29.67 -3.68 10.12
C SER A 213 -28.35 -3.40 10.83
N ALA A 214 -27.25 -3.27 10.09
CA ALA A 214 -26.05 -2.58 10.54
C ALA A 214 -26.18 -1.14 10.07
N GLY A 215 -26.65 -0.25 10.95
CA GLY A 215 -27.02 1.12 10.61
C GLY A 215 -26.02 1.80 9.66
N VAL A 216 -26.55 2.72 8.84
CA VAL A 216 -25.89 3.53 7.77
C VAL A 216 -24.61 4.30 8.20
N GLY A 217 -24.08 4.06 9.41
CA GLY A 217 -22.88 4.68 9.97
C GLY A 217 -21.96 3.73 10.73
N SER A 218 -21.89 2.43 10.40
CA SER A 218 -20.83 1.60 10.98
C SER A 218 -19.45 2.09 10.51
N VAL A 219 -18.75 2.78 11.41
CA VAL A 219 -17.39 3.33 11.22
C VAL A 219 -16.39 2.24 10.80
N MET A 220 -16.70 0.96 11.05
CA MET A 220 -15.82 -0.18 10.75
C MET A 220 -15.86 -0.68 9.31
N VAL A 221 -16.83 -0.26 8.48
CA VAL A 221 -16.93 -0.77 7.10
C VAL A 221 -15.71 -0.38 6.26
N LEU A 222 -15.23 0.85 6.40
CA LEU A 222 -14.04 1.32 5.68
C LEU A 222 -12.75 0.60 6.14
N PRO A 223 -12.47 0.44 7.45
CA PRO A 223 -11.38 -0.42 7.92
C PRO A 223 -11.41 -1.86 7.37
N ILE A 224 -12.59 -2.49 7.33
CA ILE A 224 -12.77 -3.84 6.79
C ILE A 224 -12.45 -3.86 5.30
N ALA A 225 -13.01 -2.92 4.53
CA ALA A 225 -12.76 -2.81 3.10
C ALA A 225 -11.27 -2.57 2.80
N TRP A 226 -10.63 -1.67 3.54
CA TRP A 226 -9.19 -1.40 3.41
C TRP A 226 -8.36 -2.66 3.67
N ARG A 227 -8.68 -3.43 4.72
CA ARG A 227 -7.98 -4.69 5.00
C ARG A 227 -8.17 -5.70 3.86
N TYR A 228 -9.39 -5.88 3.37
CA TYR A 228 -9.69 -6.77 2.25
C TYR A 228 -8.84 -6.42 1.01
N VAL A 229 -8.81 -5.15 0.60
CA VAL A 229 -7.98 -4.68 -0.52
C VAL A 229 -6.51 -5.01 -0.31
N ASN A 230 -5.98 -4.78 0.90
CA ASN A 230 -4.58 -5.11 1.20
C ASN A 230 -4.31 -6.63 1.23
N GLN A 231 -5.28 -7.45 1.59
CA GLN A 231 -5.15 -8.90 1.58
C GLN A 231 -5.13 -9.45 0.15
N VAL A 232 -5.99 -8.94 -0.74
CA VAL A 232 -5.98 -9.25 -2.17
C VAL A 232 -4.62 -8.92 -2.79
N LEU A 233 -4.03 -7.77 -2.43
CA LEU A 233 -2.68 -7.40 -2.88
C LEU A 233 -1.60 -8.37 -2.39
N ARG A 234 -1.64 -8.76 -1.11
CA ARG A 234 -0.66 -9.68 -0.51
C ARG A 234 -0.80 -11.12 -1.00
N GLU A 235 -1.99 -11.53 -1.42
CA GLU A 235 -2.24 -12.84 -2.00
C GLU A 235 -1.42 -13.06 -3.28
N LEU A 236 -1.27 -12.02 -4.12
CA LEU A 236 -0.47 -12.11 -5.34
C LEU A 236 1.02 -12.24 -5.06
N ASP A 237 1.52 -11.51 -4.07
CA ASP A 237 2.92 -11.63 -3.64
C ASP A 237 3.22 -13.06 -3.18
N ARG A 238 2.28 -13.70 -2.48
CA ARG A 238 2.42 -15.11 -2.07
C ARG A 238 2.43 -16.06 -3.25
N HIS A 239 1.47 -15.94 -4.18
CA HIS A 239 1.41 -16.80 -5.36
C HIS A 239 2.67 -16.72 -6.21
N ARG A 240 3.22 -15.52 -6.39
CA ARG A 240 4.45 -15.33 -7.15
C ARG A 240 5.68 -15.93 -6.47
N ASN A 241 5.76 -15.86 -5.14
CA ASN A 241 6.86 -16.46 -4.39
C ASN A 241 6.80 -17.99 -4.34
N MET A 242 5.66 -18.61 -4.69
CA MET A 242 5.51 -20.07 -4.78
C MET A 242 5.88 -20.62 -6.16
N ILE A 243 5.83 -19.79 -7.21
CA ILE A 243 6.09 -20.19 -8.60
C ILE A 243 7.58 -20.02 -8.99
N ASN A 244 8.35 -19.24 -8.23
CA ASN A 244 9.80 -19.04 -8.43
C ASN A 244 10.62 -19.81 -7.40
#